data_AF-A0A3D3IZ71-F1
#
_entry.id   AF-A0A3D3IZ71-F1
#
_cell.length_a   1.000
_cell.length_b   1.000
_cell.length_c   1.000
_cell.angle_alpha   90.00
_cell.angle_beta   90.00
_cell.angle_gamma   90.00
#
_symmetry.space_group_name_H-M   'P 1'
#
loop_
_entity.id
_entity.type
_entity.pdbx_description
1 polymer ?
#
loop_
_entity_poly.entity_id
_entity_poly.type
_entity_poly.pdbx_seq_one_letter_code
_entity_poly.pdbx_strand_id
1 'polypeptide(L)'
;MKVIRKILYVIAGLLVLLTILIVVCAYNPALTAKLQGLIFRGRAVEVKDIEEEETEVTEEASAEPAEEHKMRTLEEAGISEDSLIRDIDSYYTNCHDQIVQHGLGEYSFENVVASESLVQTVYAAYSNKDYVAAYMDDALNEIGAYTYDMNLLVEELEGKNYRLTHQMRVN
;
A
#
# COMPACT_ATOMS: atom_id res chain seq x y z
N MET A 1 16.03 -14.62 43.66
CA MET A 1 16.57 -13.25 43.47
C MET A 1 17.69 -13.11 42.42
N LYS A 2 18.63 -14.07 42.29
CA LYS A 2 19.75 -13.96 41.31
C LYS A 2 19.31 -14.11 39.84
N VAL A 3 18.27 -14.89 39.58
CA VAL A 3 17.73 -15.13 38.23
C VAL A 3 16.98 -13.91 37.69
N ILE A 4 16.18 -13.24 38.54
CA ILE A 4 15.43 -12.03 38.18
C ILE A 4 16.37 -10.89 37.77
N ARG A 5 17.49 -10.71 38.48
CA ARG A 5 18.50 -9.71 38.09
C ARG A 5 19.12 -10.02 36.73
N LYS A 6 19.44 -11.29 36.45
CA LYS A 6 19.95 -11.71 35.13
C LYS A 6 18.95 -11.44 34.01
N ILE A 7 17.67 -11.74 34.23
CA ILE A 7 16.60 -11.48 33.24
C ILE A 7 16.46 -9.97 33.00
N LEU A 8 16.47 -9.15 34.06
CA LEU A 8 16.40 -7.69 33.93
C LEU A 8 17.58 -7.11 33.14
N TYR A 9 18.80 -7.60 33.35
CA TYR A 9 19.95 -7.14 32.56
C TYR A 9 19.89 -7.57 31.10
N VAL A 10 19.34 -8.75 30.81
CA VAL A 10 19.14 -9.22 29.43
C VAL A 10 18.08 -8.35 28.72
N ILE A 11 16.96 -8.06 29.37
CA ILE A 11 15.91 -7.19 28.81
C ILE A 11 16.45 -5.77 28.60
N ALA A 12 17.15 -5.21 29.59
CA ALA A 12 17.76 -3.88 29.46
C ALA A 12 18.80 -3.82 28.33
N GLY A 13 19.62 -4.87 28.18
CA GLY A 13 20.57 -4.97 27.08
C GLY A 13 19.89 -5.06 25.72
N LEU A 14 18.80 -5.83 25.62
CA LEU A 14 18.01 -5.95 24.40
C LEU A 14 17.33 -4.64 24.00
N LEU A 15 16.82 -3.88 24.98
CA LEU A 15 16.25 -2.55 24.74
C LEU A 15 17.30 -1.57 24.22
N VAL A 16 18.51 -1.56 24.81
CA VAL A 16 19.62 -0.71 24.32
C VAL A 16 20.03 -1.13 22.91
N LEU A 17 20.15 -2.43 22.63
CA LEU A 17 20.50 -2.93 21.30
C LEU A 17 19.45 -2.53 20.24
N LEU A 18 18.16 -2.61 20.60
CA LEU A 18 17.06 -2.19 19.74
C LEU A 18 17.10 -0.68 19.45
N THR A 19 17.40 0.15 20.45
CA THR A 19 17.56 1.60 20.22
C THR A 19 18.73 1.93 19.30
N ILE A 20 19.86 1.23 19.44
CA ILE A 20 21.02 1.39 18.54
C ILE A 20 20.65 0.97 17.12
N LEU A 21 19.90 -0.13 16.96
CA LEU A 21 19.45 -0.61 15.66
C LEU A 21 18.53 0.42 14.97
N ILE A 22 17.59 1.02 15.69
CA ILE A 22 16.72 2.08 15.15
C ILE A 22 17.54 3.29 14.67
N VAL A 23 18.54 3.72 15.45
CA VAL A 23 19.42 4.84 15.08
C VAL A 23 20.24 4.50 13.82
N VAL A 24 20.75 3.27 13.71
CA VAL A 24 21.47 2.80 12.50
C VAL A 24 20.53 2.75 11.29
N CYS A 25 19.29 2.27 11.47
CA CYS A 25 18.27 2.29 10.42
C CYS A 25 17.92 3.72 9.99
N ALA A 26 17.93 4.70 10.90
CA ALA A 26 17.68 6.10 10.59
C ALA A 26 18.85 6.76 9.84
N TYR A 27 20.10 6.41 10.17
CA TYR A 27 21.29 6.98 9.52
C TYR A 27 21.68 6.30 8.20
N ASN A 28 21.18 5.11 7.93
CA ASN A 28 21.50 4.34 6.72
C ASN A 28 20.22 3.93 5.97
N PRO A 29 19.57 4.87 5.25
CA PRO A 29 18.31 4.61 4.54
C PRO A 29 18.43 3.55 3.44
N ALA A 30 19.65 3.19 3.02
CA ALA A 30 19.92 2.13 2.07
C ALA A 30 19.56 0.71 2.60
N LEU A 31 19.48 0.51 3.92
CA LEU A 31 18.99 -0.74 4.52
C LEU A 31 17.45 -0.85 4.43
N THR A 32 16.74 0.27 4.52
CA THR A 32 15.28 0.34 4.34
C THR A 32 14.89 0.00 2.90
N ALA A 33 15.65 0.48 1.91
CA ALA A 33 15.44 0.16 0.50
C ALA A 33 15.62 -1.34 0.18
N LYS A 34 16.49 -2.07 0.91
CA LYS A 34 16.68 -3.52 0.70
C LYS A 34 15.58 -4.38 1.33
N LEU A 35 14.82 -3.86 2.29
CA LEU A 35 13.66 -4.55 2.85
C LEU A 35 12.44 -4.49 1.92
N GLN A 36 12.33 -3.46 1.07
CA GLN A 36 11.29 -3.39 0.05
C GLN A 36 11.36 -4.58 -0.94
N GLY A 37 12.57 -5.01 -1.32
CA GLY A 37 12.73 -6.16 -2.23
C GLY A 37 12.27 -7.50 -1.65
N LEU A 38 12.21 -7.64 -0.32
CA LEU A 38 11.77 -8.87 0.34
C LEU A 38 10.25 -8.89 0.60
N ILE A 39 9.64 -7.72 0.82
CA ILE A 39 8.19 -7.57 1.04
C ILE A 39 7.42 -7.66 -0.29
N PHE A 40 7.98 -7.13 -1.39
CA PHE A 40 7.36 -7.22 -2.72
C PHE A 40 7.49 -8.60 -3.40
N ARG A 41 8.40 -9.47 -2.93
CA ARG A 41 8.66 -10.80 -3.52
C ARG A 41 7.67 -11.89 -3.09
N GLY A 42 6.61 -11.53 -2.34
CA GLY A 42 5.61 -12.45 -1.80
C GLY A 42 4.33 -12.65 -2.64
N ARG A 43 4.18 -12.01 -3.81
CA ARG A 43 3.04 -12.22 -4.73
C ARG A 43 3.51 -12.55 -6.15
N ALA A 44 4.21 -13.66 -6.31
CA ALA A 44 4.16 -14.38 -7.58
C ALA A 44 2.84 -15.15 -7.59
N VAL A 45 1.91 -14.71 -8.44
CA VAL A 45 0.67 -15.41 -8.75
C VAL A 45 1.03 -16.74 -9.41
N GLU A 46 0.72 -17.85 -8.74
CA GLU A 46 0.58 -19.18 -9.37
C GLU A 46 -0.74 -19.21 -10.14
N VAL A 47 -0.67 -19.16 -11.47
CA VAL A 47 -1.66 -19.68 -12.45
C VAL A 47 -0.89 -19.73 -13.78
N LYS A 48 -0.79 -20.80 -14.58
CA LYS A 48 -1.41 -22.12 -14.66
C LYS A 48 -0.48 -23.02 -15.46
N ASP A 49 -0.62 -24.32 -15.25
CA ASP A 49 -0.13 -25.37 -16.11
C ASP A 49 -0.36 -25.07 -17.61
N ILE A 50 0.74 -25.00 -18.37
CA ILE A 50 0.80 -25.45 -19.76
C ILE A 50 1.97 -26.42 -19.79
N GLU A 51 1.64 -27.70 -19.95
CA GLU A 51 2.57 -28.80 -20.12
C GLU A 51 3.45 -28.57 -21.36
N GLU A 52 4.76 -28.65 -21.12
CA GLU A 52 5.82 -29.23 -21.95
C GLU A 52 5.77 -29.04 -23.48
N GLU A 53 6.68 -28.20 -24.00
CA GLU A 53 7.56 -28.68 -25.06
C GLU A 53 8.97 -28.11 -24.87
N GLU A 54 9.86 -28.99 -24.43
CA GLU A 54 11.29 -28.81 -24.34
C GLU A 54 11.87 -28.75 -25.76
N THR A 55 12.37 -27.59 -26.19
CA THR A 55 13.37 -27.55 -27.28
C THR A 55 14.50 -26.59 -26.95
N GLU A 56 15.67 -27.20 -26.94
CA GLU A 56 17.01 -26.69 -26.69
C GLU A 56 17.52 -25.81 -27.85
N VAL A 57 18.55 -25.02 -27.55
CA VAL A 57 19.46 -24.27 -28.45
C VAL A 57 18.80 -23.04 -29.12
N THR A 58 19.29 -21.80 -29.03
CA THR A 58 20.66 -21.34 -29.31
C THR A 58 20.80 -19.88 -28.89
N GLU A 59 21.96 -19.52 -28.35
CA GLU A 59 22.45 -18.17 -28.15
C GLU A 59 22.61 -17.47 -29.51
N GLU A 60 21.73 -16.52 -29.85
CA GLU A 60 22.04 -15.45 -30.82
C GLU A 60 21.48 -14.12 -30.33
N ALA A 61 22.39 -13.15 -30.24
CA ALA A 61 22.11 -11.78 -29.86
C ALA A 61 21.11 -11.14 -30.83
N SER A 62 19.97 -10.71 -30.31
CA SER A 62 19.11 -9.72 -30.94
C SER A 62 18.64 -8.73 -29.87
N ALA A 63 19.00 -7.46 -30.06
CA ALA A 63 18.57 -6.37 -29.22
C ALA A 63 17.05 -6.19 -29.35
N GLU A 64 16.30 -6.63 -28.35
CA GLU A 64 14.90 -6.23 -28.12
C GLU A 64 14.89 -5.00 -27.20
N PRO A 65 14.04 -4.00 -27.46
CA PRO A 65 14.03 -2.76 -26.71
C PRO A 65 13.61 -3.05 -25.26
N ALA A 66 14.17 -2.27 -24.33
CA ALA A 66 13.62 -2.23 -22.98
C ALA A 66 12.11 -1.94 -23.10
N GLU A 67 11.28 -2.91 -22.71
CA GLU A 67 9.87 -2.70 -22.42
C GLU A 67 9.78 -1.50 -21.48
N GLU A 68 9.51 -0.34 -22.05
CA GLU A 68 9.13 0.84 -21.31
C GLU A 68 7.84 0.45 -20.60
N HIS A 69 7.92 0.27 -19.28
CA HIS A 69 6.78 -0.03 -18.42
C HIS A 69 5.86 1.19 -18.48
N LYS A 70 5.12 1.32 -19.58
CA LYS A 70 4.36 2.51 -19.92
C LYS A 70 3.21 2.59 -18.93
N MET A 71 3.35 3.50 -17.98
CA MET A 71 2.30 3.79 -17.02
C MET A 71 1.05 4.19 -17.80
N ARG A 72 -0.13 3.84 -17.29
CA ARG A 72 -1.38 4.20 -17.95
C ARG A 72 -1.63 5.69 -17.80
N THR A 73 -2.10 6.34 -18.86
CA THR A 73 -2.50 7.76 -18.80
C THR A 73 -3.82 7.91 -18.04
N LEU A 74 -4.12 9.13 -17.54
CA LEU A 74 -5.42 9.41 -16.90
C LEU A 74 -6.60 9.14 -17.85
N GLU A 75 -6.47 9.49 -19.13
CA GLU A 75 -7.50 9.25 -20.15
C GLU A 75 -7.65 7.77 -20.50
N GLU A 76 -6.55 7.01 -20.58
CA GLU A 76 -6.57 5.55 -20.79
C GLU A 76 -7.12 4.79 -19.57
N ALA A 77 -7.05 5.43 -18.41
CA ALA A 77 -7.62 4.98 -17.17
C ALA A 77 -9.11 5.37 -17.01
N GLY A 78 -9.66 6.14 -17.96
CA GLY A 78 -11.05 6.62 -17.93
C GLY A 78 -11.33 7.66 -16.84
N ILE A 79 -10.29 8.33 -16.35
CA ILE A 79 -10.35 9.27 -15.22
C ILE A 79 -10.48 10.69 -15.77
N SER A 80 -11.52 11.41 -15.34
CA SER A 80 -11.65 12.84 -15.64
C SER A 80 -10.75 13.70 -14.73
N GLU A 81 -10.23 14.82 -15.22
CA GLU A 81 -9.50 15.81 -14.40
C GLU A 81 -10.33 16.28 -13.19
N ASP A 82 -11.66 16.27 -13.29
CA ASP A 82 -12.58 16.67 -12.21
C ASP A 82 -12.66 15.62 -11.09
N SER A 83 -12.31 14.36 -11.38
CA SER A 83 -12.19 13.29 -10.37
C SER A 83 -10.81 13.24 -9.70
N LEU A 84 -9.90 14.15 -10.04
CA LEU A 84 -8.56 14.19 -9.47
C LEU A 84 -8.56 14.91 -8.11
N ILE A 85 -8.27 14.16 -7.07
CA ILE A 85 -8.22 14.65 -5.68
C ILE A 85 -6.85 15.25 -5.40
N ARG A 86 -6.81 16.49 -4.90
CA ARG A 86 -5.55 17.27 -4.76
C ARG A 86 -5.13 17.54 -3.32
N ASP A 87 -5.92 17.13 -2.36
CA ASP A 87 -5.65 17.30 -0.93
C ASP A 87 -6.25 16.15 -0.10
N ILE A 88 -5.76 16.03 1.14
CA ILE A 88 -6.11 14.91 2.02
C ILE A 88 -7.54 15.02 2.55
N ASP A 89 -8.07 16.24 2.73
CA ASP A 89 -9.42 16.46 3.25
C ASP A 89 -10.45 15.99 2.22
N SER A 90 -10.28 16.39 0.95
CA SER A 90 -11.11 15.92 -0.17
C SER A 90 -11.02 14.41 -0.36
N TYR A 91 -9.85 13.81 -0.13
CA TYR A 91 -9.68 12.35 -0.15
C TYR A 91 -10.52 11.67 0.94
N TYR A 92 -10.50 12.20 2.15
CA TYR A 92 -11.29 11.66 3.27
C TYR A 92 -12.79 11.84 3.05
N THR A 93 -13.23 13.02 2.63
CA THR A 93 -14.65 13.27 2.29
C THR A 93 -15.12 12.30 1.21
N ASN A 94 -14.33 12.10 0.16
CA ASN A 94 -14.72 11.18 -0.89
C ASN A 94 -14.79 9.72 -0.39
N CYS A 95 -13.79 9.25 0.39
CA CYS A 95 -13.83 7.91 0.98
C CYS A 95 -15.05 7.70 1.89
N HIS A 96 -15.38 8.70 2.71
CA HIS A 96 -16.58 8.70 3.54
C HIS A 96 -17.84 8.48 2.69
N ASP A 97 -18.04 9.36 1.70
CA ASP A 97 -19.25 9.36 0.88
C ASP A 97 -19.42 8.05 0.11
N GLN A 98 -18.32 7.47 -0.41
CA GLN A 98 -18.37 6.18 -1.10
C GLN A 98 -18.76 5.04 -0.16
N ILE A 99 -18.24 5.00 1.07
CA ILE A 99 -18.62 3.98 2.06
C ILE A 99 -20.10 4.11 2.42
N VAL A 100 -20.58 5.33 2.69
CA VAL A 100 -21.98 5.59 3.05
C VAL A 100 -22.92 5.24 1.90
N GLN A 101 -22.54 5.57 0.67
CA GLN A 101 -23.31 5.28 -0.53
C GLN A 101 -23.43 3.77 -0.80
N HIS A 102 -22.35 3.01 -0.59
CA HIS A 102 -22.35 1.56 -0.78
C HIS A 102 -23.05 0.80 0.35
N GLY A 103 -22.86 1.24 1.61
CA GLY A 103 -23.45 0.60 2.78
C GLY A 103 -22.77 -0.72 3.16
N LEU A 104 -23.56 -1.66 3.68
CA LEU A 104 -23.07 -2.96 4.15
C LEU A 104 -22.74 -3.90 2.97
N GLY A 105 -21.80 -4.82 3.20
CA GLY A 105 -21.45 -5.88 2.25
C GLY A 105 -20.02 -5.76 1.70
N GLU A 106 -19.78 -6.44 0.59
CA GLU A 106 -18.49 -6.45 -0.10
C GLU A 106 -18.54 -5.58 -1.35
N TYR A 107 -17.60 -4.65 -1.48
CA TYR A 107 -17.50 -3.75 -2.63
C TYR A 107 -16.08 -3.23 -2.80
N SER A 108 -15.84 -2.56 -3.93
CA SER A 108 -14.59 -1.86 -4.15
C SER A 108 -14.86 -0.51 -4.79
N PHE A 109 -14.07 0.48 -4.42
CA PHE A 109 -14.15 1.81 -5.00
C PHE A 109 -12.75 2.38 -5.24
N GLU A 110 -12.67 3.41 -6.08
CA GLU A 110 -11.41 4.00 -6.52
C GLU A 110 -11.37 5.50 -6.23
N ASN A 111 -10.18 5.98 -5.90
CA ASN A 111 -9.85 7.39 -5.80
C ASN A 111 -8.56 7.67 -6.54
N VAL A 112 -8.51 8.79 -7.26
CA VAL A 112 -7.31 9.20 -8.00
C VAL A 112 -6.76 10.45 -7.36
N VAL A 113 -5.54 10.36 -6.86
CA VAL A 113 -4.89 11.47 -6.15
C VAL A 113 -3.78 12.08 -6.99
N ALA A 114 -3.67 13.40 -6.94
CA ALA A 114 -2.61 14.15 -7.57
C ALA A 114 -1.37 14.16 -6.70
N SER A 115 -0.21 14.03 -7.34
CA SER A 115 1.13 14.18 -6.77
C SER A 115 1.59 13.07 -5.83
N GLU A 116 2.92 12.92 -5.81
CA GLU A 116 3.64 12.00 -4.94
C GLU A 116 3.51 12.38 -3.45
N SER A 117 3.46 13.69 -3.12
CA SER A 117 3.34 14.13 -1.72
C SER A 117 2.00 13.76 -1.10
N LEU A 118 0.92 13.79 -1.88
CA LEU A 118 -0.40 13.42 -1.38
C LEU A 118 -0.51 11.91 -1.15
N VAL A 119 -0.03 11.08 -2.09
CA VAL A 119 -0.05 9.61 -1.88
C VAL A 119 0.82 9.18 -0.70
N GLN A 120 1.96 9.85 -0.45
CA GLN A 120 2.77 9.61 0.75
C GLN A 120 2.02 10.00 2.04
N THR A 121 1.23 11.08 1.99
CA THR A 121 0.37 11.50 3.10
C THR A 121 -0.71 10.47 3.38
N VAL A 122 -1.37 9.96 2.33
CA VAL A 122 -2.35 8.86 2.46
C VAL A 122 -1.70 7.61 3.03
N TYR A 123 -0.53 7.21 2.52
CA TYR A 123 0.21 6.06 3.04
C TYR A 123 0.52 6.19 4.53
N ALA A 124 0.99 7.37 4.97
CA ALA A 124 1.25 7.66 6.38
C ALA A 124 -0.02 7.53 7.21
N ALA A 125 -1.15 8.08 6.75
CA ALA A 125 -2.43 7.99 7.44
C ALA A 125 -2.90 6.53 7.60
N TYR A 126 -2.70 5.68 6.60
CA TYR A 126 -3.04 4.25 6.67
C TYR A 126 -2.10 3.47 7.59
N SER A 127 -0.80 3.75 7.51
CA SER A 127 0.21 3.13 8.38
C SER A 127 -0.02 3.47 9.86
N ASN A 128 -0.41 4.72 10.14
CA ASN A 128 -0.66 5.21 11.50
C ASN A 128 -2.09 4.94 11.99
N LYS A 129 -2.98 4.50 11.09
CA LYS A 129 -4.43 4.35 11.32
C LYS A 129 -5.17 5.68 11.57
N ASP A 130 -4.61 6.80 11.16
CA ASP A 130 -5.25 8.12 11.28
C ASP A 130 -6.54 8.21 10.46
N TYR A 131 -6.62 7.46 9.35
CA TYR A 131 -7.82 7.37 8.51
C TYR A 131 -9.07 6.90 9.27
N VAL A 132 -8.89 6.17 10.38
CA VAL A 132 -10.01 5.61 11.16
C VAL A 132 -10.83 6.74 11.77
N ALA A 133 -10.17 7.61 12.53
CA ALA A 133 -10.80 8.78 13.14
C ALA A 133 -11.11 9.88 12.13
N ALA A 134 -10.43 9.90 10.98
CA ALA A 134 -10.64 10.94 9.97
C ALA A 134 -11.91 10.76 9.15
N TYR A 135 -12.30 9.52 8.83
CA TYR A 135 -13.54 9.27 8.07
C TYR A 135 -14.21 7.92 8.34
N MET A 136 -13.45 6.87 8.70
CA MET A 136 -14.01 5.51 8.75
C MET A 136 -15.02 5.34 9.89
N ASP A 137 -14.70 5.83 11.10
CA ASP A 137 -15.59 5.68 12.26
C ASP A 137 -16.94 6.34 12.00
N ASP A 138 -16.95 7.58 11.48
CA ASP A 138 -18.17 8.31 11.16
C ASP A 138 -18.96 7.61 10.04
N ALA A 139 -18.30 7.15 8.98
CA ALA A 139 -18.95 6.44 7.88
C ALA A 139 -19.60 5.12 8.34
N LEU A 140 -18.91 4.32 9.16
CA LEU A 140 -19.45 3.06 9.69
C LEU A 140 -20.63 3.31 10.64
N ASN A 141 -20.54 4.34 11.48
CA ASN A 141 -21.63 4.74 12.37
C ASN A 141 -22.89 5.14 11.59
N GLU A 142 -22.74 5.87 10.48
CA GLU A 142 -23.87 6.31 9.66
C GLU A 142 -24.62 5.14 9.00
N ILE A 143 -23.89 4.12 8.55
CA ILE A 143 -24.48 2.91 7.94
C ILE A 143 -24.83 1.81 8.96
N GLY A 144 -24.56 2.04 10.25
CA GLY A 144 -24.85 1.09 11.33
C GLY A 144 -23.98 -0.17 11.34
N ALA A 145 -22.77 -0.09 10.79
CA ALA A 145 -21.79 -1.17 10.77
C ALA A 145 -20.92 -1.17 12.03
N TYR A 146 -20.40 -2.36 12.38
CA TYR A 146 -19.53 -2.51 13.57
C TYR A 146 -18.16 -3.07 13.22
N THR A 147 -18.05 -3.75 12.08
CA THR A 147 -16.83 -4.43 11.67
C THR A 147 -16.55 -4.21 10.20
N TYR A 148 -15.28 -4.14 9.84
CA TYR A 148 -14.88 -4.10 8.44
C TYR A 148 -13.50 -4.73 8.25
N ASP A 149 -13.28 -5.25 7.04
CA ASP A 149 -11.96 -5.53 6.50
C ASP A 149 -11.72 -4.58 5.32
N MET A 150 -10.51 -4.02 5.24
CA MET A 150 -10.12 -3.17 4.12
C MET A 150 -8.73 -3.54 3.62
N ASN A 151 -8.59 -3.61 2.30
CA ASN A 151 -7.30 -3.66 1.62
C ASN A 151 -7.17 -2.44 0.69
N LEU A 152 -6.02 -1.77 0.74
CA LEU A 152 -5.72 -0.61 -0.09
C LEU A 152 -4.65 -0.99 -1.11
N LEU A 153 -4.97 -0.86 -2.40
CA LEU A 153 -4.05 -1.05 -3.50
C LEU A 153 -3.68 0.31 -4.08
N VAL A 154 -2.40 0.50 -4.42
CA VAL A 154 -1.90 1.76 -5.00
C VAL A 154 -1.21 1.45 -6.33
N GLU A 155 -1.64 2.14 -7.38
CA GLU A 155 -1.06 2.09 -8.73
C GLU A 155 -0.56 3.49 -9.10
N GLU A 156 0.69 3.60 -9.56
CA GLU A 156 1.21 4.84 -10.13
C GLU A 156 0.77 4.98 -11.59
N LEU A 157 0.24 6.15 -11.92
CA LEU A 157 -0.22 6.54 -13.26
C LEU A 157 0.71 7.61 -13.85
N GLU A 158 0.60 7.84 -15.16
CA GLU A 158 1.34 8.93 -15.79
C GLU A 158 1.03 10.30 -15.16
N GLY A 159 2.00 11.21 -15.24
CA GLY A 159 1.89 12.55 -14.68
C GLY A 159 2.04 12.62 -13.17
N LYS A 160 2.56 11.57 -12.52
CA LYS A 160 2.68 11.45 -11.05
C LYS A 160 1.34 11.52 -10.34
N ASN A 161 0.34 10.89 -10.95
CA ASN A 161 -0.95 10.65 -10.33
C ASN A 161 -0.98 9.22 -9.81
N TYR A 162 -1.85 8.95 -8.84
CA TYR A 162 -1.93 7.62 -8.24
C TYR A 162 -3.38 7.20 -8.15
N ARG A 163 -3.68 5.98 -8.58
CA ARG A 163 -4.97 5.33 -8.37
C ARG A 163 -4.89 4.51 -7.09
N LEU A 164 -5.84 4.77 -6.20
CA LEU A 164 -6.01 4.07 -4.94
C LEU A 164 -7.31 3.28 -5.03
N THR A 165 -7.22 1.96 -4.91
CA THR A 165 -8.39 1.07 -4.92
C THR A 165 -8.61 0.51 -3.53
N HIS A 166 -9.78 0.78 -2.96
CA HIS A 166 -10.21 0.28 -1.67
C HIS A 166 -11.07 -0.96 -1.89
N GLN A 167 -10.65 -2.08 -1.32
CA GLN A 167 -11.43 -3.32 -1.31
C GLN A 167 -12.01 -3.49 0.09
N MET A 168 -13.33 -3.38 0.19
CA MET A 168 -14.06 -3.32 1.44
C MET A 168 -14.88 -4.59 1.65
N ARG A 169 -14.92 -5.05 2.90
CA ARG A 169 -15.98 -5.91 3.43
C ARG A 169 -16.48 -5.25 4.71
N VAL A 170 -17.77 -4.89 4.76
CA VAL A 170 -18.38 -4.18 5.88
C VAL A 170 -19.54 -5.00 6.44
N ASN A 171 -19.56 -5.24 7.76
CA ASN A 171 -20.60 -6.02 8.45
C ASN A 171 -21.11 -5.36 9.74
#